data_AF-A0A4Y1ZKL5-F1
#
_entry.id   AF-A0A4Y1ZKL5-F1
#
_cell.length_a   1.000
_cell.length_b   1.000
_cell.length_c   1.000
_cell.angle_alpha   90.00
_cell.angle_beta   90.00
_cell.angle_gamma   90.00
#
_symmetry.space_group_name_H-M   'P 1'
#
loop_
_entity.id
_entity.type
_entity.pdbx_description
1 polymer ?
#
loop_
_entity_poly.entity_id
_entity_poly.type
_entity_poly.pdbx_seq_one_letter_code
_entity_poly.pdbx_strand_id
1 'polypeptide(L)'
;MTLPHPSVTPDGADVLHNTSMLQMIPSLIDRNTAEFFSTLGWVGSLGNWSKPQMLVVAKLKLEGRVRQFFEVSLETVSDINYDKFKEAIVNHFREEKSFSFDFAKFSSAHQMEQESVKDFSVRIEGLAHRCLNNHLENGENISDSFRARLLLSQFV
;
A
#
# COMPACT_ATOMS: atom_id res chain seq x y z
N MET A 1 46.79 -19.28 -21.75
CA MET A 1 46.72 -18.93 -20.31
C MET A 1 45.67 -17.84 -20.16
N THR A 2 44.47 -18.18 -19.70
CA THR A 2 43.40 -17.22 -19.44
C THR A 2 43.59 -16.63 -18.04
N LEU A 3 43.68 -15.30 -17.96
CA LEU A 3 43.76 -14.59 -16.68
C LEU A 3 42.51 -14.89 -15.84
N PRO A 4 42.63 -15.12 -14.52
CA PRO A 4 41.47 -15.28 -13.66
C PRO A 4 40.71 -13.95 -13.57
N HIS A 5 39.39 -14.00 -13.75
CA HIS A 5 38.49 -12.89 -13.46
C HIS A 5 38.63 -12.48 -11.98
N PRO A 6 38.64 -11.17 -11.65
CA PRO A 6 38.63 -10.74 -10.27
C PRO A 6 37.31 -11.17 -9.62
N SER A 7 37.40 -12.05 -8.62
CA SER A 7 36.32 -12.40 -7.73
C SER A 7 35.94 -11.16 -6.92
N VAL A 8 34.86 -10.49 -7.33
CA VAL A 8 34.19 -9.50 -6.49
C VAL A 8 33.54 -10.27 -5.34
N THR A 9 34.20 -10.28 -4.18
CA THR A 9 33.53 -10.63 -2.93
C THR A 9 32.49 -9.54 -2.66
N PRO A 10 31.19 -9.86 -2.57
CA PRO A 10 30.19 -8.88 -2.19
C PRO A 10 30.53 -8.40 -0.78
N ASP A 11 30.63 -7.10 -0.61
CA ASP A 11 30.67 -6.50 0.72
C ASP A 11 29.45 -7.00 1.49
N GLY A 12 29.59 -7.30 2.79
CA GLY A 12 28.54 -7.93 3.60
C GLY A 12 27.20 -7.17 3.64
N ALA A 13 27.16 -5.94 3.11
CA ALA A 13 25.97 -5.12 2.94
C ALA A 13 25.01 -5.62 1.83
N ASP A 14 25.49 -6.41 0.87
CA ASP A 14 24.69 -6.84 -0.29
C ASP A 14 24.04 -8.23 -0.11
N VAL A 15 24.29 -8.90 1.01
CA VAL A 15 23.72 -10.23 1.27
C VAL A 15 22.29 -10.11 1.77
N LEU A 16 21.34 -10.66 1.00
CA LEU A 16 19.95 -10.78 1.43
C LEU A 16 19.84 -11.90 2.48
N HIS A 17 19.69 -11.52 3.75
CA HIS A 17 19.49 -12.47 4.84
C HIS A 17 18.08 -13.08 4.81
N ASN A 18 17.88 -14.24 5.44
CA ASN A 18 16.55 -14.83 5.66
C ASN A 18 15.71 -14.99 4.37
N THR A 19 16.34 -15.44 3.27
CA THR A 19 15.72 -15.55 1.94
C THR A 19 14.47 -16.43 1.90
N SER A 20 14.30 -17.36 2.85
CA SER A 20 13.08 -18.15 3.01
C SER A 20 11.82 -17.28 3.20
N MET A 21 11.95 -16.08 3.77
CA MET A 21 10.83 -15.16 3.98
C MET A 21 10.27 -14.57 2.67
N LEU A 22 10.98 -14.69 1.54
CA LEU A 22 10.48 -14.26 0.22
C LEU A 22 9.18 -14.96 -0.18
N GLN A 23 8.94 -16.15 0.37
CA GLN A 23 7.72 -16.93 0.13
C GLN A 23 6.48 -16.30 0.80
N MET A 24 6.67 -15.48 1.84
CA MET A 24 5.58 -14.78 2.53
C MET A 24 5.08 -13.54 1.77
N ILE A 25 5.82 -13.10 0.77
CA ILE A 25 5.52 -11.88 0.01
C ILE A 25 4.69 -12.29 -1.21
N PRO A 26 3.44 -11.83 -1.34
CA PRO A 26 2.62 -12.13 -2.50
C PRO A 26 3.19 -11.45 -3.75
N SER A 27 2.73 -11.83 -4.93
CA SER A 27 3.00 -11.04 -6.14
C SER A 27 2.35 -9.65 -6.02
N LEU A 28 3.03 -8.64 -6.56
CA LEU A 28 2.57 -7.27 -6.63
C LEU A 28 1.71 -7.10 -7.90
N ILE A 29 0.42 -6.92 -7.68
CA ILE A 29 -0.59 -6.65 -8.70
C ILE A 29 -1.33 -5.35 -8.38
N ASP A 30 -2.08 -4.87 -9.35
CA ASP A 30 -2.81 -3.60 -9.32
C ASP A 30 -3.78 -3.48 -8.13
N ARG A 31 -4.46 -4.58 -7.77
CA ARG A 31 -5.48 -4.58 -6.70
C ARG A 31 -4.93 -4.71 -5.27
N ASN A 32 -3.64 -5.05 -5.09
CA ASN A 32 -3.08 -5.34 -3.78
C ASN A 32 -1.88 -4.45 -3.40
N THR A 33 -1.65 -3.33 -4.10
CA THR A 33 -0.45 -2.49 -3.91
C THR A 33 -0.23 -2.08 -2.44
N ALA A 34 -1.27 -1.61 -1.75
CA ALA A 34 -1.18 -1.20 -0.35
C ALA A 34 -0.84 -2.36 0.60
N GLU A 35 -1.50 -3.51 0.41
CA GLU A 35 -1.26 -4.72 1.20
C GLU A 35 0.14 -5.28 0.95
N PHE A 36 0.55 -5.36 -0.32
CA PHE A 36 1.89 -5.80 -0.73
C PHE A 36 2.99 -5.00 -0.03
N PHE A 37 2.94 -3.66 -0.09
CA PHE A 37 3.98 -2.83 0.54
C PHE A 37 3.93 -2.86 2.07
N SER A 38 2.79 -3.19 2.67
CA SER A 38 2.67 -3.41 4.11
C SER A 38 3.34 -4.73 4.48
N THR A 39 3.02 -5.81 3.78
CA THR A 39 3.64 -7.14 3.96
C THR A 39 5.14 -7.11 3.72
N LEU A 40 5.60 -6.46 2.65
CA LEU A 40 7.03 -6.27 2.38
C LEU A 40 7.74 -5.49 3.49
N GLY A 41 7.08 -4.50 4.10
CA GLY A 41 7.62 -3.77 5.25
C GLY A 41 7.81 -4.66 6.48
N TRP A 42 6.80 -5.45 6.84
CA TRP A 42 6.89 -6.40 7.95
C TRP A 42 7.94 -7.48 7.71
N VAL A 43 7.89 -8.10 6.53
CA VAL A 43 8.83 -9.17 6.15
C VAL A 43 10.25 -8.63 6.05
N GLY A 44 10.44 -7.45 5.45
CA GLY A 44 11.74 -6.80 5.35
C GLY A 44 12.34 -6.47 6.72
N SER A 45 11.50 -6.02 7.67
CA SER A 45 11.95 -5.79 9.05
C SER A 45 12.38 -7.09 9.74
N LEU A 46 11.63 -8.18 9.58
CA LEU A 46 11.98 -9.50 10.15
C LEU A 46 13.22 -10.10 9.48
N GLY A 47 13.35 -9.89 8.17
CA GLY A 47 14.47 -10.36 7.36
C GLY A 47 15.75 -9.54 7.54
N ASN A 48 15.67 -8.40 8.23
CA ASN A 48 16.73 -7.40 8.34
C ASN A 48 17.18 -6.86 6.96
N TRP A 49 16.22 -6.54 6.10
CA TRP A 49 16.47 -6.08 4.74
C TRP A 49 16.56 -4.56 4.66
N SER A 50 17.54 -4.08 3.90
CA SER A 50 17.69 -2.66 3.59
C SER A 50 16.64 -2.20 2.57
N LYS A 51 16.39 -0.88 2.48
CA LYS A 51 15.51 -0.32 1.45
C LYS A 51 15.93 -0.70 0.01
N PRO A 52 17.23 -0.67 -0.37
CA PRO A 52 17.67 -1.18 -1.66
C PRO A 52 17.31 -2.66 -1.89
N GLN A 53 17.47 -3.51 -0.88
CA GLN A 53 17.10 -4.92 -0.96
C GLN A 53 15.59 -5.10 -1.14
N MET A 54 14.77 -4.37 -0.37
CA MET A 54 13.31 -4.39 -0.52
C MET A 54 12.87 -3.92 -1.91
N LEU A 55 13.56 -2.94 -2.51
CA LEU A 55 13.29 -2.50 -3.88
C LEU A 55 13.53 -3.62 -4.90
N VAL A 56 14.64 -4.34 -4.78
CA VAL A 56 14.93 -5.50 -5.64
C VAL A 56 13.85 -6.56 -5.50
N VAL A 57 13.47 -6.91 -4.27
CA VAL A 57 12.39 -7.87 -3.99
C VAL A 57 11.07 -7.41 -4.60
N ALA A 58 10.73 -6.13 -4.47
CA ALA A 58 9.50 -5.58 -5.05
C ALA A 58 9.47 -5.68 -6.57
N LYS A 59 10.58 -5.36 -7.24
CA LYS A 59 10.72 -5.51 -8.71
C LYS A 59 10.55 -6.96 -9.15
N LEU A 60 11.12 -7.93 -8.41
CA LEU A 60 10.99 -9.35 -8.73
C LEU A 60 9.54 -9.87 -8.61
N LYS A 61 8.73 -9.25 -7.75
CA LYS A 61 7.34 -9.65 -7.49
C LYS A 61 6.33 -8.96 -8.41
N LEU A 62 6.76 -8.10 -9.33
CA LEU A 62 5.87 -7.39 -10.25
C LEU A 62 5.14 -8.34 -11.20
N GLU A 63 3.82 -8.23 -11.27
CA GLU A 63 2.97 -8.98 -12.20
C GLU A 63 1.92 -8.10 -12.88
N GLY A 64 1.43 -8.55 -14.03
CA GLY A 64 0.32 -7.92 -14.75
C GLY A 64 0.53 -6.44 -15.06
N ARG A 65 -0.50 -5.62 -14.78
CA ARG A 65 -0.50 -4.18 -15.09
C ARG A 65 0.60 -3.41 -14.36
N VAL A 66 0.99 -3.83 -13.16
CA VAL A 66 2.03 -3.13 -12.39
C VAL A 66 3.40 -3.34 -13.04
N ARG A 67 3.68 -4.54 -13.56
CA ARG A 67 4.90 -4.81 -14.33
C ARG A 67 4.97 -3.92 -15.58
N GLN A 68 3.89 -3.85 -16.35
CA GLN A 68 3.82 -3.00 -17.55
C GLN A 68 4.04 -1.52 -17.22
N PHE A 69 3.42 -1.02 -16.15
CA PHE A 69 3.65 0.35 -15.69
C PHE A 69 5.12 0.60 -15.32
N PHE A 70 5.75 -0.34 -14.62
CA PHE A 70 7.16 -0.23 -14.26
C PHE A 70 8.06 -0.15 -15.50
N GLU A 71 7.92 -1.08 -16.45
CA GLU A 71 8.73 -1.14 -17.68
C GLU A 71 8.60 0.14 -18.51
N VAL A 72 7.39 0.69 -18.62
CA VAL A 72 7.14 1.89 -19.43
C VAL A 72 7.53 3.19 -18.73
N SER A 73 7.29 3.29 -17.42
CA SER A 73 7.30 4.59 -16.72
C SER A 73 8.43 4.74 -15.70
N LEU A 74 8.98 3.64 -15.17
CA LEU A 74 9.92 3.67 -14.05
C LEU A 74 11.28 3.02 -14.35
N GLU A 75 11.37 2.14 -15.34
CA GLU A 75 12.60 1.40 -15.64
C GLU A 75 13.75 2.33 -16.06
N THR A 76 13.44 3.39 -16.81
CA THR A 76 14.43 4.37 -17.28
C THR A 76 14.79 5.44 -16.26
N VAL A 77 14.19 5.43 -15.07
CA VAL A 77 14.44 6.44 -14.02
C VAL A 77 15.71 6.06 -13.26
N SER A 78 16.79 6.83 -13.47
CA SER A 78 18.13 6.56 -12.91
C SER A 78 18.18 6.52 -11.38
N ASP A 79 17.39 7.36 -10.70
CA ASP A 79 17.43 7.54 -9.25
C ASP A 79 16.18 7.00 -8.54
N ILE A 80 15.61 5.91 -9.08
CA ILE A 80 14.46 5.25 -8.46
C ILE A 80 14.91 4.49 -7.20
N ASN A 81 14.58 5.04 -6.04
CA ASN A 81 14.77 4.38 -4.75
C ASN A 81 13.47 3.73 -4.26
N TYR A 82 13.53 2.97 -3.16
CA TYR A 82 12.38 2.24 -2.62
C TYR A 82 11.16 3.13 -2.36
N ASP A 83 11.37 4.31 -1.76
CA ASP A 83 10.28 5.19 -1.37
C ASP A 83 9.58 5.78 -2.61
N LYS A 84 10.36 6.27 -3.59
CA LYS A 84 9.82 6.77 -4.87
C LYS A 84 9.11 5.67 -5.66
N PHE A 85 9.66 4.46 -5.69
CA PHE A 85 9.05 3.31 -6.35
C PHE A 85 7.70 2.95 -5.71
N LYS A 86 7.66 2.86 -4.38
CA LYS A 86 6.45 2.59 -3.61
C LYS A 86 5.39 3.66 -3.87
N GLU A 87 5.78 4.93 -3.76
CA GLU A 87 4.89 6.06 -3.99
C GLU A 87 4.30 6.05 -5.41
N ALA A 88 5.14 5.88 -6.43
CA ALA A 88 4.70 5.86 -7.82
C ALA A 88 3.67 4.75 -8.10
N ILE A 89 3.92 3.53 -7.61
CA ILE A 89 2.99 2.40 -7.81
C ILE A 89 1.72 2.59 -6.99
N VAL A 90 1.83 2.99 -5.72
CA VAL A 90 0.65 3.20 -4.86
C VAL A 90 -0.23 4.30 -5.42
N ASN A 91 0.34 5.39 -5.93
CA ASN A 91 -0.42 6.49 -6.51
C ASN A 91 -1.06 6.11 -7.85
N HIS A 92 -0.32 5.45 -8.74
CA HIS A 92 -0.84 5.08 -10.06
C HIS A 92 -1.97 4.04 -9.98
N PHE A 93 -1.85 3.07 -9.07
CA PHE A 93 -2.85 2.03 -8.86
C PHE A 93 -3.74 2.29 -7.65
N ARG A 94 -3.75 3.52 -7.13
CA ARG A 94 -4.71 3.91 -6.12
C ARG A 94 -6.07 3.83 -6.78
N GLU A 95 -6.98 3.02 -6.23
CA GLU A 95 -8.38 3.16 -6.59
C GLU A 95 -8.84 4.54 -6.08
N GLU A 96 -8.85 5.54 -6.98
CA GLU A 96 -9.58 6.77 -6.77
C GLU A 96 -11.08 6.46 -6.84
N LYS A 97 -11.62 6.07 -5.68
CA LYS A 97 -13.06 5.97 -5.49
C LYS A 97 -13.60 7.38 -5.36
N SER A 98 -14.55 7.75 -6.20
CA SER A 98 -15.20 9.06 -6.12
C SER A 98 -15.88 9.28 -4.76
N PHE A 99 -16.06 10.54 -4.37
CA PHE A 99 -16.86 10.90 -3.19
C PHE A 99 -18.22 10.18 -3.20
N SER A 100 -18.92 10.15 -4.34
CA SER A 100 -20.21 9.47 -4.47
C SER A 100 -20.14 7.98 -4.16
N PHE A 101 -19.07 7.30 -4.56
CA PHE A 101 -18.88 5.87 -4.26
C PHE A 101 -18.68 5.64 -2.75
N ASP A 102 -17.79 6.42 -2.13
CA ASP A 102 -17.51 6.30 -0.70
C ASP A 102 -18.71 6.74 0.17
N PHE A 103 -19.42 7.79 -0.25
CA PHE A 103 -20.64 8.27 0.39
C PHE A 103 -21.74 7.22 0.31
N ALA A 104 -21.95 6.59 -0.86
CA ALA A 104 -22.95 5.54 -1.00
C ALA A 104 -22.68 4.35 -0.06
N LYS A 105 -21.42 3.92 0.06
CA LYS A 105 -21.03 2.88 1.03
C LYS A 105 -21.25 3.28 2.48
N PHE A 106 -20.97 4.54 2.81
CA PHE A 106 -21.19 5.07 4.14
C PHE A 106 -22.69 5.15 4.46
N SER A 107 -23.49 5.76 3.58
CA SER A 107 -24.91 6.01 3.80
C SER A 107 -25.78 4.76 3.78
N SER A 108 -25.31 3.69 3.13
CA SER A 108 -26.01 2.40 3.08
C SER A 108 -25.57 1.43 4.18
N ALA A 109 -24.64 1.83 5.04
CA ALA A 109 -24.08 0.94 6.04
C ALA A 109 -25.03 0.81 7.23
N HIS A 110 -25.50 -0.40 7.47
CA HIS A 110 -26.22 -0.77 8.68
C HIS A 110 -25.41 -1.79 9.48
N GLN A 111 -25.73 -1.94 10.77
CA GLN A 111 -25.14 -2.99 11.61
C GLN A 111 -25.50 -4.37 11.03
N MET A 112 -24.52 -5.27 10.93
CA MET A 112 -24.77 -6.65 10.50
C MET A 112 -25.26 -7.51 11.68
N GLU A 113 -25.98 -8.60 11.39
CA GLU A 113 -26.60 -9.46 12.43
C GLU A 113 -25.61 -10.00 13.46
N GLN A 114 -24.37 -10.31 13.05
CA GLN A 114 -23.31 -10.82 13.93
C GLN A 114 -22.30 -9.75 14.36
N GLU A 115 -22.49 -8.51 13.96
CA GLU A 115 -21.56 -7.42 14.26
C GLU A 115 -21.93 -6.76 15.59
N SER A 116 -20.96 -6.58 16.47
CA SER A 116 -21.19 -5.83 17.70
C SER A 116 -21.36 -4.33 17.40
N VAL A 117 -22.07 -3.60 18.26
CA VAL A 117 -22.21 -2.14 18.11
C VAL A 117 -20.84 -1.45 18.08
N LYS A 118 -19.87 -1.95 18.86
CA LYS A 118 -18.50 -1.42 18.88
C LYS A 118 -17.80 -1.61 17.54
N ASP A 119 -17.87 -2.81 16.97
CA ASP A 119 -17.23 -3.11 15.69
C ASP A 119 -17.91 -2.32 14.56
N PHE A 120 -19.23 -2.19 14.63
CA PHE A 120 -19.99 -1.35 13.70
C PHE A 120 -19.56 0.12 13.79
N SER A 121 -19.38 0.68 15.00
CA SER A 121 -18.87 2.04 15.17
C SER A 121 -17.51 2.25 14.52
N VAL A 122 -16.57 1.31 14.72
CA VAL A 122 -15.24 1.37 14.09
C VAL A 122 -15.37 1.33 12.56
N ARG A 123 -16.24 0.47 12.02
CA ARG A 123 -16.46 0.36 10.58
C ARG A 123 -17.07 1.63 10.00
N ILE A 124 -18.09 2.20 10.65
CA ILE A 124 -18.75 3.44 10.23
C ILE A 124 -17.80 4.63 10.31
N GLU A 125 -16.98 4.75 11.36
CA GLU A 125 -15.94 5.78 11.44
C GLU A 125 -14.93 5.67 10.30
N GLY A 126 -14.50 4.45 9.96
CA GLY A 126 -13.61 4.22 8.83
C GLY A 126 -14.24 4.57 7.48
N LEU A 127 -15.54 4.32 7.30
CA LEU A 127 -16.29 4.73 6.11
C LEU A 127 -16.46 6.25 6.02
N ALA A 128 -16.81 6.89 7.14
CA ALA A 128 -16.92 8.34 7.23
C ALA A 128 -15.58 9.01 6.94
N HIS A 129 -14.47 8.51 7.49
CA HIS A 129 -13.15 9.06 7.21
C HIS A 129 -12.80 8.98 5.72
N ARG A 130 -13.08 7.84 5.06
CA ARG A 130 -12.86 7.70 3.61
C ARG A 130 -13.72 8.65 2.79
N CYS A 131 -15.00 8.74 3.11
CA CYS A 131 -15.93 9.61 2.38
C CYS A 131 -15.67 11.10 2.62
N LEU A 132 -15.38 11.49 3.86
CA LEU A 132 -15.38 12.88 4.27
C LEU A 132 -13.99 13.50 4.24
N ASN A 133 -12.92 12.74 4.49
CA ASN A 133 -11.58 13.33 4.64
C ASN A 133 -10.65 13.05 3.45
N ASN A 134 -10.82 11.93 2.73
CA ASN A 134 -9.98 11.65 1.55
C ASN A 134 -10.33 12.53 0.34
N HIS A 135 -11.50 13.20 0.39
CA HIS A 135 -12.03 14.04 -0.68
C HIS A 135 -11.94 15.54 -0.40
N LEU A 136 -11.39 15.95 0.75
CA LEU A 136 -11.23 17.37 1.09
C LEU A 136 -10.03 17.94 0.33
N GLU A 137 -10.23 19.12 -0.26
CA GLU A 137 -9.12 19.90 -0.79
C GLU A 137 -8.31 20.56 0.34
N ASN A 138 -7.07 20.95 0.05
CA ASN A 138 -6.19 21.57 1.04
C ASN A 138 -6.84 22.81 1.67
N GLY A 139 -7.12 22.72 2.97
CA GLY A 139 -7.72 23.82 3.75
C GLY A 139 -9.22 23.64 4.03
N GLU A 140 -9.88 22.67 3.40
CA GLU A 140 -11.25 22.30 3.77
C GLU A 140 -11.23 21.46 5.06
N ASN A 141 -12.18 21.76 5.96
CA ASN A 141 -12.39 20.99 7.18
C ASN A 141 -13.88 20.87 7.43
N ILE A 142 -14.28 19.66 7.83
CA ILE A 142 -15.65 19.38 8.26
C ILE A 142 -15.72 19.62 9.76
N SER A 143 -16.76 20.31 10.22
CA SER A 143 -16.93 20.53 11.66
C SER A 143 -17.16 19.22 12.39
N ASP A 144 -16.54 19.07 13.57
CA ASP A 144 -16.70 17.88 14.41
C ASP A 144 -18.17 17.63 14.76
N SER A 145 -18.96 18.69 14.94
CA SER A 145 -20.39 18.59 15.23
C SER A 145 -21.19 18.02 14.06
N PHE A 146 -20.86 18.41 12.82
CA PHE A 146 -21.50 17.83 11.64
C PHE A 146 -21.10 16.37 11.46
N ARG A 147 -19.80 16.07 11.62
CA ARG A 147 -19.29 14.69 11.55
C ARG A 147 -19.97 13.78 12.57
N ALA A 148 -20.11 14.23 13.81
CA ALA A 148 -20.79 13.47 14.86
C ALA A 148 -22.26 13.20 14.52
N ARG A 149 -23.00 14.21 14.03
CA ARG A 149 -24.40 14.02 13.59
C ARG A 149 -24.53 13.04 12.44
N LEU A 150 -23.60 13.10 11.48
CA LEU A 150 -23.59 12.19 10.33
C LEU A 150 -23.30 10.74 10.75
N LEU A 151 -22.34 10.52 11.66
CA LEU A 151 -22.06 9.19 12.21
C LEU A 151 -23.27 8.63 12.95
N LEU A 152 -23.90 9.44 13.81
CA LEU A 152 -25.07 9.03 14.59
C LEU A 152 -26.28 8.70 13.72
N SER A 153 -26.39 9.27 12.51
CA SER A 153 -27.50 8.96 11.60
C SER A 153 -27.47 7.51 11.09
N GLN A 154 -26.38 6.77 11.26
CA GLN A 154 -26.23 5.38 10.82
C GLN A 154 -26.65 4.35 11.88
N PHE A 155 -26.99 4.80 13.10
CA PHE A 155 -27.43 3.95 14.21
C PHE A 155 -28.95 3.98 14.43
N VAL A 156 -29.70 4.54 13.47
CA VAL A 156 -31.17 4.64 13.49
C VAL A 156 -31.77 3.48 12.72
#